data_AF-A0A6I1EYR6-F1
#
_entry.id   AF-A0A6I1EYR6-F1
#
_cell.length_a   1.000
_cell.length_b   1.000
_cell.length_c   1.000
_cell.angle_alpha   90.00
_cell.angle_beta   90.00
_cell.angle_gamma   90.00
#
_symmetry.space_group_name_H-M   'P 1'
#
loop_
_entity.id
_entity.type
_entity.pdbx_description
1 polymer ?
#
loop_
_entity_poly.entity_id
_entity_poly.type
_entity_poly.pdbx_seq_one_letter_code
_entity_poly.pdbx_strand_id
1 'polypeptide(L)'
;MSWKSIITGVAVGVAASYVALKAISRNRSLTSDDILHIARVAFKEQGPINGSWINMKKETLLTPDQTYHVYRGGITRMNGSVKEVYEFVSDSTTGRILDVNKIS
;
A
#
# COMPACT_ATOMS: atom_id res chain seq x y z
N MET A 1 -7.25 31.08 -32.59
CA MET A 1 -6.38 30.93 -31.40
C MET A 1 -6.81 29.65 -30.69
N SER A 2 -5.92 28.65 -30.61
CA SER A 2 -6.25 27.25 -30.26
C SER A 2 -6.14 26.98 -28.75
N TRP A 3 -7.28 26.90 -28.06
CA TRP A 3 -7.38 26.36 -26.68
C TRP A 3 -7.63 24.85 -26.74
N LYS A 4 -6.61 24.07 -27.08
CA LYS A 4 -6.70 22.61 -27.04
C LYS A 4 -5.40 22.07 -26.49
N SER A 5 -5.27 21.97 -25.16
CA SER A 5 -4.32 21.04 -24.49
C SER A 5 -4.12 21.31 -22.99
N ILE A 6 -5.16 21.31 -22.15
CA ILE A 6 -4.94 21.07 -20.71
C ILE A 6 -6.14 20.35 -20.10
N ILE A 7 -6.24 19.03 -20.28
CA ILE A 7 -6.76 18.12 -19.25
C ILE A 7 -6.02 16.79 -19.41
N THR A 8 -4.70 16.82 -19.20
CA THR A 8 -3.87 15.63 -19.09
C THR A 8 -4.18 15.01 -17.73
N GLY A 9 -5.00 13.96 -17.74
CA GLY A 9 -5.18 12.95 -16.70
C GLY A 9 -4.89 13.37 -15.25
N VAL A 10 -5.84 14.02 -14.59
CA VAL A 10 -6.01 13.81 -13.15
C VAL A 10 -6.69 12.46 -13.02
N ALA A 11 -5.92 11.39 -12.98
CA ALA A 11 -6.42 10.08 -12.59
C ALA A 11 -6.82 10.18 -11.11
N VAL A 12 -8.11 10.48 -10.92
CA VAL A 12 -8.96 10.22 -9.77
C VAL A 12 -8.24 9.47 -8.64
N GLY A 13 -7.72 10.24 -7.68
CA GLY A 13 -7.31 9.72 -6.38
C GLY A 13 -8.55 9.34 -5.59
N VAL A 14 -9.10 8.14 -5.85
CA VAL A 14 -10.17 7.56 -5.03
C VAL A 14 -10.03 6.04 -5.06
N ALA A 15 -9.31 5.48 -4.09
CA ALA A 15 -9.60 4.18 -3.46
C ALA A 15 -8.39 3.70 -2.63
N ALA A 16 -8.24 4.19 -1.40
CA ALA A 16 -7.54 3.44 -0.35
C ALA A 16 -7.88 3.96 1.06
N SER A 17 -9.10 4.45 1.28
CA SER A 17 -9.59 4.81 2.61
C SER A 17 -10.40 3.67 3.23
N TYR A 18 -9.97 2.42 3.06
CA TYR A 18 -10.53 1.29 3.79
C TYR A 18 -9.42 0.27 3.99
N VAL A 19 -8.81 0.27 5.18
CA VAL A 19 -8.76 -0.86 6.11
C VAL A 19 -8.19 -0.29 7.43
N ALA A 20 -9.06 0.13 8.34
CA ALA A 20 -8.68 0.40 9.73
C ALA A 20 -8.57 -0.94 10.46
N LEU A 21 -7.50 -1.71 10.21
CA LEU A 21 -7.31 -2.97 10.94
C LEU A 21 -6.68 -2.68 12.30
N LYS A 22 -7.50 -2.89 13.33
CA LYS A 22 -7.12 -3.18 14.71
C LYS A 22 -6.30 -2.11 15.43
N ALA A 23 -7.06 -1.35 16.22
CA ALA A 23 -6.62 -0.83 17.51
C ALA A 23 -5.97 -1.94 18.35
N ILE A 24 -4.64 -2.04 18.31
CA ILE A 24 -3.84 -2.75 19.31
C ILE A 24 -2.82 -1.76 19.87
N SER A 25 -3.19 -1.21 21.02
CA SER A 25 -2.30 -0.87 22.13
C SER A 25 -1.18 0.16 21.90
N ARG A 26 -1.50 1.41 22.32
CA ARG A 26 -0.63 2.31 23.11
C ARG A 26 0.83 2.47 22.63
N ASN A 27 1.07 3.58 21.95
CA ASN A 27 2.37 4.28 21.86
C ASN A 27 3.54 3.54 21.19
N ARG A 28 3.33 2.43 20.48
CA ARG A 28 4.40 1.77 19.71
C ARG A 28 4.01 1.68 18.24
N SER A 29 4.95 2.03 17.37
CA SER A 29 4.83 1.80 15.92
C SER A 29 4.61 0.31 15.65
N LEU A 30 3.84 -0.02 14.63
CA LEU A 30 3.64 -1.39 14.17
C LEU A 30 4.96 -2.00 13.71
N THR A 31 5.09 -3.31 13.88
CA THR A 31 6.21 -4.07 13.34
C THR A 31 6.02 -4.32 11.84
N SER A 32 7.08 -4.74 11.14
CA SER A 32 6.97 -5.13 9.73
C SER A 32 6.04 -6.34 9.55
N ASP A 33 6.00 -7.26 10.52
CA ASP A 33 5.09 -8.41 10.46
C ASP A 33 3.62 -7.99 10.58
N ASP A 34 3.31 -7.07 11.52
CA ASP A 34 1.96 -6.49 11.65
C ASP A 34 1.51 -5.83 10.34
N ILE A 35 2.40 -5.04 9.72
CA ILE A 35 2.13 -4.37 8.44
C ILE A 35 1.90 -5.38 7.32
N LEU A 36 2.74 -6.42 7.23
CA LEU A 36 2.59 -7.47 6.23
C LEU A 36 1.27 -8.22 6.41
N HIS A 37 0.87 -8.46 7.66
CA HIS A 37 -0.43 -9.05 7.97
C HIS A 37 -1.58 -8.16 7.51
N ILE A 38 -1.55 -6.86 7.82
CA ILE A 38 -2.56 -5.89 7.37
C ILE A 38 -2.67 -5.88 5.84
N ALA A 39 -1.53 -5.80 5.14
CA ALA A 39 -1.52 -5.84 3.69
C ALA A 39 -2.11 -7.15 3.15
N ARG A 40 -1.72 -8.31 3.69
CA ARG A 40 -2.30 -9.60 3.28
C ARG A 40 -3.81 -9.64 3.47
N VAL A 41 -4.34 -9.12 4.58
CA VAL A 41 -5.79 -9.07 4.81
C VAL A 41 -6.47 -8.19 3.77
N ALA A 42 -5.95 -6.99 3.52
CA ALA A 42 -6.51 -6.05 2.53
C ALA A 42 -6.52 -6.62 1.10
N PHE A 43 -5.46 -7.31 0.68
CA PHE A 43 -5.38 -7.91 -0.66
C PHE A 43 -6.20 -9.21 -0.78
N LYS A 44 -6.42 -9.94 0.32
CA LYS A 44 -7.18 -11.20 0.32
C LYS A 44 -8.66 -10.98 -0.01
N GLU A 45 -9.22 -9.81 0.30
CA GLU A 45 -10.59 -9.44 -0.10
C GLU A 45 -10.79 -9.46 -1.63
N GLN A 46 -9.70 -9.37 -2.40
CA GLN A 46 -9.72 -9.33 -3.85
C GLN A 46 -9.31 -10.66 -4.52
N GLY A 47 -8.91 -11.68 -3.74
CA GLY A 47 -8.51 -12.99 -4.28
C GLY A 47 -7.47 -13.74 -3.43
N PRO A 48 -7.15 -14.99 -3.80
CA PRO A 48 -6.15 -15.79 -3.09
C PRO A 48 -4.74 -15.20 -3.25
N ILE A 49 -4.01 -15.15 -2.13
CA ILE A 49 -2.61 -14.70 -2.08
C ILE A 49 -1.69 -15.91 -2.18
N ASN A 50 -0.71 -15.85 -3.09
CA ASN A 50 0.27 -16.91 -3.32
C ASN A 50 1.61 -16.61 -2.64
N GLY A 51 1.93 -15.34 -2.37
CA GLY A 51 3.17 -14.95 -1.72
C GLY A 51 3.13 -13.54 -1.17
N SER A 52 4.00 -13.26 -0.22
CA SER A 52 4.14 -11.92 0.37
C SER A 52 5.55 -11.72 0.93
N TRP A 53 6.08 -10.52 0.86
CA TRP A 53 7.35 -10.14 1.49
C TRP A 53 7.26 -8.74 2.07
N ILE A 54 8.13 -8.42 3.03
CA ILE A 54 8.27 -7.06 3.56
C ILE A 54 9.72 -6.78 3.93
N ASN A 55 10.18 -5.55 3.67
CA ASN A 55 11.45 -5.07 4.19
C ASN A 55 11.29 -4.71 5.67
N MET A 56 12.11 -5.30 6.54
CA MET A 56 12.08 -5.02 7.98
C MET A 56 12.66 -3.66 8.35
N LYS A 57 13.38 -3.00 7.43
CA LYS A 57 13.93 -1.67 7.63
C LYS A 57 12.87 -0.62 7.30
N LYS A 58 12.62 0.30 8.23
CA LYS A 58 11.79 1.48 7.98
C LYS A 58 12.52 2.45 7.06
N GLU A 59 11.78 3.01 6.11
CA GLU A 59 12.24 4.05 5.20
C GLU A 59 11.55 5.38 5.55
N THR A 60 12.24 6.50 5.31
CA THR A 60 11.65 7.83 5.44
C THR A 60 11.09 8.24 4.08
N LEU A 61 9.79 8.47 4.02
CA LEU A 61 9.10 8.99 2.84
C LEU A 61 8.77 10.46 3.06
N LEU A 62 9.37 11.33 2.24
CA LEU A 62 9.10 12.76 2.25
C LEU A 62 8.01 13.06 1.22
N THR A 63 6.89 13.59 1.70
CA THR A 63 5.86 14.21 0.84
C THR A 63 5.92 15.73 1.04
N PRO A 64 5.36 16.54 0.12
CA PRO A 64 5.37 18.00 0.26
C PRO A 64 4.81 18.49 1.61
N ASP A 65 3.80 17.79 2.14
CA ASP A 65 3.07 18.22 3.34
C ASP A 65 3.51 17.49 4.62
N GLN A 66 4.12 16.30 4.50
CA GLN A 66 4.42 15.47 5.67
C GLN A 66 5.57 14.45 5.44
N THR A 67 6.32 14.19 6.51
CA THR A 67 7.30 13.10 6.59
C THR A 67 6.67 11.86 7.20
N TYR A 68 6.78 10.72 6.52
CA TYR A 68 6.29 9.43 6.99
C TYR A 68 7.45 8.47 7.24
N HIS A 69 7.30 7.60 8.23
CA HIS A 69 8.11 6.40 8.37
C HIS A 69 7.33 5.22 7.84
N VAL A 70 7.84 4.56 6.81
CA VAL A 70 7.09 3.57 6.03
C VAL A 70 7.82 2.24 5.97
N TYR A 71 7.05 1.19 5.75
CA TYR A 71 7.55 -0.11 5.31
C TYR A 71 7.18 -0.31 3.83
N ARG A 72 8.07 -0.99 3.12
CA ARG A 72 7.83 -1.47 1.75
C ARG A 72 7.69 -2.98 1.76
N GLY A 73 6.72 -3.47 1.03
CA GLY A 73 6.54 -4.90 0.84
C GLY A 73 5.88 -5.19 -0.49
N GLY A 74 5.61 -6.46 -0.72
CA GLY A 74 4.88 -6.90 -1.90
C GLY A 74 3.96 -8.06 -1.65
N ILE A 75 2.90 -8.13 -2.45
CA ILE A 75 1.91 -9.21 -2.47
C ILE A 75 1.88 -9.80 -3.87
N THR A 76 1.97 -11.12 -3.95
CA THR A 76 1.73 -11.86 -5.18
C THR A 76 0.41 -12.60 -5.07
N ARG A 77 -0.47 -12.41 -6.05
CA ARG A 77 -1.76 -13.10 -6.14
C ARG A 77 -1.94 -13.75 -7.51
N MET A 78 -2.84 -14.71 -7.57
CA MET A 78 -3.27 -15.34 -8.82
C MET A 78 -4.71 -14.94 -9.10
N ASN A 79 -4.91 -14.26 -10.23
CA ASN A 79 -6.23 -14.00 -10.78
C ASN A 79 -6.48 -15.02 -11.90
N GLY A 80 -7.09 -16.15 -11.54
CA GLY A 80 -7.17 -17.32 -12.43
C GLY A 80 -5.78 -17.87 -12.74
N SER A 81 -5.36 -17.79 -14.01
CA SER A 81 -4.03 -18.21 -14.46
C SER A 81 -3.02 -17.07 -14.54
N VAL A 82 -3.44 -15.83 -14.27
CA VAL A 82 -2.59 -14.64 -14.36
C VAL A 82 -1.97 -14.35 -13.00
N LYS A 83 -0.64 -14.32 -12.95
CA LYS A 83 0.12 -13.88 -11.77
C LYS A 83 0.15 -12.36 -11.74
N GLU A 84 -0.36 -11.78 -10.66
CA GLU A 84 -0.29 -10.34 -10.42
C GLU A 84 0.63 -10.06 -9.23
N VAL A 85 1.56 -9.12 -9.41
CA VAL A 85 2.53 -8.73 -8.38
C VAL A 85 2.34 -7.27 -8.05
N TYR A 86 2.13 -7.00 -6.77
CA TYR A 86 1.96 -5.66 -6.23
C TYR A 86 3.09 -5.35 -5.27
N GLU A 87 3.63 -4.13 -5.37
CA GLU A 87 4.39 -3.49 -4.31
C GLU A 87 3.49 -2.53 -3.56
N PHE A 88 3.65 -2.47 -2.24
CA PHE A 88 2.93 -1.53 -1.40
C PHE A 88 3.88 -0.77 -0.49
N VAL A 89 3.48 0.46 -0.17
CA VAL A 89 4.11 1.32 0.84
C VAL A 89 3.09 1.53 1.95
N SER A 90 3.46 1.27 3.20
CA SER A 90 2.54 1.41 4.34
C SER A 90 3.17 2.20 5.48
N ASP A 91 2.38 3.08 6.09
CA ASP A 91 2.79 3.87 7.25
C ASP A 91 3.06 2.97 8.47
N SER A 92 4.26 3.07 9.02
CA SER A 92 4.72 2.22 10.13
C SER A 92 4.03 2.47 11.47
N THR A 93 3.26 3.55 11.61
CA THR A 93 2.56 3.89 12.86
C THR A 93 1.11 3.42 12.82
N THR A 94 0.45 3.59 11.68
CA THR A 94 -0.99 3.38 11.50
C THR A 94 -1.32 2.11 10.71
N GLY A 95 -0.37 1.57 9.96
CA GLY A 95 -0.60 0.44 9.06
C GLY A 95 -1.31 0.83 7.77
N ARG A 96 -1.60 2.13 7.58
CA ARG A 96 -2.29 2.64 6.40
C ARG A 96 -1.43 2.44 5.17
N ILE A 97 -1.96 1.74 4.17
CA ILE A 97 -1.33 1.61 2.86
C ILE A 97 -1.40 3.00 2.18
N LEU A 98 -0.23 3.57 1.95
CA LEU A 98 -0.04 4.89 1.35
C LEU A 98 -0.02 4.82 -0.18
N ASP A 99 0.56 3.74 -0.71
CA ASP A 99 0.72 3.53 -2.14
C ASP A 99 0.71 2.04 -2.47
N VAL A 100 0.22 1.72 -3.67
CA VAL A 100 0.20 0.38 -4.26
C VAL A 100 0.52 0.48 -5.73
N ASN A 101 1.58 -0.19 -6.17
CA ASN A 101 1.97 -0.27 -7.57
C ASN A 101 1.88 -1.71 -8.08
N LYS A 102 1.22 -1.91 -9.24
CA LYS A 102 1.21 -3.22 -9.92
C LYS A 102 2.45 -3.32 -10.82
N ILE A 103 3.26 -4.34 -10.60
CA ILE A 103 4.52 -4.58 -11.33
C ILE A 103 4.31 -5.57 -12.47
N SER A 104 3.42 -6.55 -12.29
CA SER A 104 3.08 -7.58 -13.25
C SER A 104 1.63 -7.97 -13.12
#